data_AF-A0A2J0KND4-F1
#
_entry.id   AF-A0A2J0KND4-F1
#
_cell.length_a   1.000
_cell.length_b   1.000
_cell.length_c   1.000
_cell.angle_alpha   90.00
_cell.angle_beta   90.00
_cell.angle_gamma   90.00
#
_symmetry.space_group_name_H-M   'P 1'
#
loop_
_entity.id
_entity.type
_entity.pdbx_description
1 polymer ?
#
loop_
_entity_poly.entity_id
_entity_poly.type
_entity_poly.pdbx_seq_one_letter_code
_entity_poly.pdbx_strand_id
1 'polypeptide(L)'
;MKAVEIFPQKPVFSFHIPSQNAVIKNLFVPKDKKNISIILIEDAHTNASAQMNIAKVLENILAAEKIRFVFLEGGFGECSLSSLRKFSTVEKREELAGSFLKKGWLNGAEYLNLTSNEPMRLWGVEDSKLYREALDAYRSVKAKQPNLENYAAKLERALKTLKPRCLNPSLLAFEEKRDLFIKDGLSYSDYSEYLLEKTELRGLSIDLFPGLLAMRKLKVLESKIDFAAAQAEETEAIRSLTAGDQAKLMESAAEDRRPFRV
;
A
#
# COMPACT_ATOMS: atom_id res chain seq x y z
N MET A 1 -11.09 6.57 -8.77
CA MET A 1 -11.95 5.50 -9.32
C MET A 1 -11.23 4.18 -9.18
N LYS A 2 -11.67 3.29 -8.28
CA LYS A 2 -11.18 1.90 -8.25
C LYS A 2 -11.93 1.13 -9.34
N ALA A 3 -11.20 0.68 -10.35
CA ALA A 3 -11.73 -0.31 -11.29
C ALA A 3 -11.96 -1.60 -10.49
N VAL A 4 -13.23 -1.92 -10.24
CA VAL A 4 -13.63 -3.30 -9.99
C VAL A 4 -13.48 -3.98 -11.35
N GLU A 5 -12.30 -4.56 -11.61
CA GLU A 5 -12.10 -5.36 -12.81
C GLU A 5 -13.00 -6.59 -12.73
N ILE A 6 -14.05 -6.56 -13.55
CA ILE A 6 -14.91 -7.70 -13.82
C ILE A 6 -14.07 -8.63 -14.71
N PHE A 7 -13.47 -9.66 -14.10
CA PHE A 7 -12.78 -10.71 -14.85
C PHE A 7 -13.74 -11.29 -15.91
N PRO A 8 -13.35 -11.36 -17.20
CA PRO A 8 -14.19 -11.92 -18.26
C PRO A 8 -14.47 -13.42 -18.06
N GLN A 9 -13.69 -14.09 -17.21
CA GLN A 9 -13.98 -15.41 -16.64
C GLN A 9 -13.64 -15.37 -15.15
N LYS A 10 -14.63 -15.60 -14.27
CA LYS A 10 -14.32 -15.84 -12.86
C LYS A 10 -13.52 -17.13 -12.76
N PRO A 11 -12.36 -17.13 -12.09
CA PRO A 11 -11.64 -18.38 -11.87
C PRO A 11 -12.51 -19.27 -10.98
N VAL A 12 -12.82 -20.47 -11.48
CA VAL A 12 -13.52 -21.49 -10.70
C VAL A 12 -12.46 -22.27 -9.94
N PHE A 13 -12.06 -21.71 -8.80
CA PHE A 13 -11.29 -22.47 -7.80
C PHE A 13 -12.25 -23.40 -7.05
N SER A 14 -11.74 -24.54 -6.57
CA SER A 14 -12.55 -25.42 -5.70
C SER A 14 -12.74 -24.83 -4.29
N PHE A 15 -11.98 -23.77 -3.96
CA PHE A 15 -11.99 -23.07 -2.69
C PHE A 15 -12.57 -21.65 -2.80
N HIS A 16 -13.09 -21.17 -1.68
CA HIS A 16 -13.52 -19.79 -1.49
C HIS A 16 -12.54 -19.05 -0.59
N ILE A 17 -12.09 -17.86 -1.02
CA ILE A 17 -11.30 -16.95 -0.19
C ILE A 17 -12.20 -15.79 0.24
N PRO A 18 -12.49 -15.61 1.55
CA PRO A 18 -13.22 -14.46 2.04
C PRO A 18 -12.50 -13.14 1.69
N SER A 19 -13.24 -12.15 1.18
CA SER A 19 -12.68 -10.86 0.75
C SER A 19 -12.02 -10.06 1.88
N GLN A 20 -12.38 -10.36 3.13
CA GLN A 20 -11.76 -9.79 4.33
C GLN A 20 -10.34 -10.35 4.59
N ASN A 21 -10.00 -11.50 4.01
CA ASN A 21 -8.69 -12.13 4.16
C ASN A 21 -7.79 -11.77 2.97
N ALA A 22 -8.28 -11.91 1.74
CA ALA A 22 -7.53 -11.54 0.54
C ALA A 22 -8.47 -11.27 -0.64
N VAL A 23 -7.93 -10.60 -1.66
CA VAL A 23 -8.64 -10.27 -2.90
C VAL A 23 -7.80 -10.74 -4.09
N ILE A 24 -8.46 -11.32 -5.10
CA ILE A 24 -7.81 -11.71 -6.35
C ILE A 24 -7.53 -10.44 -7.15
N LYS A 25 -6.25 -10.17 -7.41
CA LYS A 25 -5.79 -9.00 -8.15
C LYS A 25 -5.64 -9.28 -9.64
N ASN A 26 -5.07 -10.42 -10.00
CA ASN A 26 -4.79 -10.80 -11.40
C ASN A 26 -5.12 -12.28 -11.63
N LEU A 27 -5.52 -12.60 -12.86
CA LEU A 27 -5.73 -13.96 -13.34
C LEU A 27 -5.12 -14.11 -14.74
N PHE A 28 -4.29 -15.13 -14.92
CA PHE A 28 -3.73 -15.48 -16.22
C PHE A 28 -4.09 -16.92 -16.57
N VAL A 29 -4.74 -17.12 -17.71
CA VAL A 29 -5.07 -18.45 -18.25
C VAL A 29 -4.30 -18.63 -19.56
N PRO A 30 -3.30 -19.53 -19.62
CA PRO A 30 -2.56 -19.77 -20.85
C PRO A 30 -3.47 -20.38 -21.92
N LYS A 31 -3.19 -20.08 -23.20
CA LYS A 31 -3.93 -20.64 -24.35
C LYS A 31 -3.82 -22.16 -24.40
N ASP A 32 -2.64 -22.69 -24.07
CA ASP A 32 -2.41 -24.12 -23.95
C ASP A 32 -2.81 -24.58 -22.54
N LYS A 33 -3.86 -25.39 -22.45
CA LYS A 33 -4.33 -25.97 -21.18
C LYS A 33 -3.31 -26.96 -20.64
N LYS A 34 -2.34 -26.47 -19.88
CA LYS A 34 -1.56 -27.30 -18.96
C LYS A 34 -2.35 -27.47 -17.66
N ASN A 35 -2.36 -28.68 -17.09
CA ASN A 35 -3.00 -28.97 -15.79
C ASN A 35 -2.15 -28.48 -14.60
N ILE A 36 -1.51 -27.31 -14.70
CA ILE A 36 -0.71 -26.73 -13.62
C ILE A 36 -1.32 -25.38 -13.24
N SER A 37 -1.75 -25.28 -11.99
CA SER A 37 -2.21 -24.02 -11.39
C SER A 37 -1.14 -23.50 -10.46
N ILE A 38 -0.80 -22.22 -10.60
CA ILE A 38 0.10 -21.51 -9.69
C ILE A 38 -0.72 -20.42 -9.01
N ILE A 39 -0.67 -20.40 -7.68
CA ILE A 39 -1.32 -19.38 -6.86
C ILE A 39 -0.20 -18.51 -6.28
N LEU A 40 -0.19 -17.24 -6.65
CA LEU A 40 0.72 -16.25 -6.08
C LEU A 40 -0.03 -15.46 -5.01
N ILE A 41 0.50 -15.48 -3.79
CA ILE A 41 -0.02 -14.68 -2.67
C ILE A 41 0.96 -13.52 -2.46
N GLU A 42 0.49 -12.29 -2.68
CA GLU A 42 1.29 -11.09 -2.41
C GLU A 42 1.39 -10.87 -0.89
N ASP A 43 2.62 -10.73 -0.38
CA ASP A 43 2.88 -10.52 1.04
C ASP A 43 3.03 -9.02 1.40
N ALA A 44 2.33 -8.60 2.45
CA ALA A 44 2.62 -7.35 3.14
C ALA A 44 3.54 -7.66 4.33
N HIS A 45 4.85 -7.57 4.09
CA HIS A 45 5.86 -7.91 5.09
C HIS A 45 5.67 -7.18 6.41
N THR A 46 5.96 -7.87 7.52
CA THR A 46 5.93 -7.35 8.90
C THR A 46 4.57 -6.85 9.40
N ASN A 47 3.51 -6.93 8.59
CA ASN A 47 2.15 -6.63 9.04
C ASN A 47 1.50 -7.89 9.63
N ALA A 48 1.39 -7.94 10.97
CA ALA A 48 0.86 -9.10 11.67
C ALA A 48 -0.56 -9.51 11.22
N SER A 49 -1.43 -8.53 10.92
CA SER A 49 -2.79 -8.83 10.44
C SER A 49 -2.76 -9.45 9.04
N ALA A 50 -1.91 -8.95 8.14
CA ALA A 50 -1.73 -9.52 6.81
C ALA A 50 -1.15 -10.94 6.88
N GLN A 51 -0.13 -11.18 7.70
CA GLN A 51 0.46 -12.51 7.89
C GLN A 51 -0.58 -13.51 8.42
N MET A 52 -1.44 -13.09 9.36
CA MET A 52 -2.52 -13.93 9.85
C MET A 52 -3.57 -14.23 8.75
N ASN A 53 -3.85 -13.26 7.89
CA ASN A 53 -4.73 -13.48 6.76
C ASN A 53 -4.12 -14.44 5.74
N ILE A 54 -2.81 -14.36 5.48
CA ILE A 54 -2.08 -15.32 4.63
C ILE A 54 -2.20 -16.73 5.20
N ALA A 55 -2.01 -16.92 6.51
CA ALA A 55 -2.19 -18.22 7.17
C ALA A 55 -3.59 -18.79 6.91
N LYS A 56 -4.65 -17.99 7.08
CA LYS A 56 -6.03 -18.42 6.81
C LYS A 56 -6.30 -18.71 5.34
N VAL A 57 -5.69 -17.95 4.42
CA VAL A 57 -5.80 -18.20 2.98
C VAL A 57 -5.16 -19.53 2.62
N LEU A 58 -3.96 -19.78 3.12
CA LEU A 58 -3.25 -21.04 2.92
C LEU A 58 -4.01 -22.23 3.50
N GLU A 59 -4.57 -22.09 4.71
CA GLU A 59 -5.41 -23.12 5.34
C GLU A 59 -6.60 -23.50 4.46
N ASN A 60 -7.35 -22.51 3.94
CA ASN A 60 -8.47 -22.75 3.03
C ASN A 60 -8.04 -23.45 1.72
N ILE A 61 -6.91 -23.04 1.15
CA ILE A 61 -6.38 -23.63 -0.07
C ILE A 61 -5.96 -25.09 0.16
N LEU A 62 -5.22 -25.36 1.25
CA LEU A 62 -4.73 -26.71 1.59
C LEU A 62 -5.88 -27.67 1.92
N ALA A 63 -6.96 -27.18 2.52
CA ALA A 63 -8.14 -27.99 2.82
C ALA A 63 -8.91 -28.42 1.56
N ALA A 64 -8.94 -27.57 0.53
CA ALA A 64 -9.70 -27.81 -0.69
C ALA A 64 -8.89 -28.49 -1.81
N GLU A 65 -7.59 -28.21 -1.87
CA GLU A 65 -6.70 -28.65 -2.94
C GLU A 65 -5.66 -29.65 -2.41
N LYS A 66 -5.24 -30.58 -3.26
CA LYS A 66 -4.17 -31.54 -2.92
C LYS A 66 -2.78 -30.91 -3.05
N ILE A 67 -2.60 -29.70 -2.53
CA ILE A 67 -1.34 -28.95 -2.52
C ILE A 67 -0.54 -29.32 -1.28
N ARG A 68 0.76 -29.51 -1.44
CA ARG A 68 1.68 -29.83 -0.32
C ARG A 68 2.88 -28.90 -0.22
N PHE A 69 3.16 -28.12 -1.26
CA PHE A 69 4.32 -27.24 -1.33
C PHE A 69 3.86 -25.80 -1.33
N VAL A 70 4.42 -25.02 -0.41
CA VAL A 70 4.31 -23.57 -0.37
C VAL A 70 5.71 -23.02 -0.55
N PHE A 71 5.89 -22.22 -1.60
CA PHE A 71 7.17 -21.62 -1.94
C PHE A 71 7.31 -20.26 -1.27
N LEU A 72 8.46 -20.01 -0.63
CA LEU A 72 8.68 -18.81 0.18
C LEU A 72 9.76 -17.91 -0.40
N GLU A 73 9.46 -16.60 -0.46
CA GLU A 73 10.45 -15.54 -0.65
C GLU A 73 11.35 -15.43 0.59
N GLY A 74 12.63 -15.08 0.40
CA GLY A 74 13.58 -14.87 1.49
C GLY A 74 14.08 -16.14 2.20
N GLY A 75 13.54 -17.31 1.86
CA GLY A 75 14.02 -18.61 2.34
C GLY A 75 14.85 -19.35 1.29
N PHE A 76 15.72 -20.28 1.72
CA PHE A 76 16.49 -21.17 0.84
C PHE A 76 16.29 -22.63 1.22
N GLY A 77 15.81 -23.46 0.29
CA GLY A 77 15.68 -24.91 0.49
C GLY A 77 14.52 -25.28 1.42
N GLU A 78 14.66 -26.34 2.21
CA GLU A 78 13.60 -26.79 3.12
C GLU A 78 13.49 -25.87 4.34
N CYS A 79 12.34 -25.19 4.48
CA CYS A 79 12.07 -24.22 5.55
C CYS A 79 10.96 -24.68 6.50
N SER A 80 10.51 -25.94 6.43
CA SER A 80 9.41 -26.42 7.27
C SER A 80 9.77 -26.46 8.75
N LEU A 81 8.84 -26.01 9.58
CA LEU A 81 8.86 -26.06 11.03
C LEU A 81 8.16 -27.31 11.60
N SER A 82 7.67 -28.20 10.75
CA SER A 82 6.91 -29.41 11.13
C SER A 82 7.62 -30.31 12.15
N SER A 83 8.97 -30.34 12.14
CA SER A 83 9.78 -31.11 13.09
C SER A 83 9.70 -30.58 14.53
N LEU A 84 9.29 -29.32 14.71
CA LEU A 84 9.12 -28.68 16.00
C LEU A 84 7.77 -29.01 16.65
N ARG A 85 6.79 -29.49 15.87
CA ARG A 85 5.42 -29.75 16.35
C ARG A 85 5.37 -30.77 17.51
N LYS A 86 6.31 -31.72 17.55
CA LYS A 86 6.39 -32.77 18.58
C LYS A 86 6.79 -32.28 19.97
N PHE A 87 7.31 -31.06 20.09
CA PHE A 87 7.84 -30.56 21.36
C PHE A 87 6.80 -29.81 22.20
N SER A 88 5.60 -29.56 21.67
CA SER A 88 4.58 -28.78 22.38
C SER A 88 3.16 -29.02 21.83
N THR A 89 2.14 -28.68 22.61
CA THR A 89 0.73 -28.76 22.19
C THR A 89 0.40 -27.69 21.14
N VAL A 90 -0.73 -27.81 20.44
CA VAL A 90 -1.18 -26.81 19.45
C VAL A 90 -1.29 -25.43 20.09
N GLU A 91 -1.91 -25.35 21.27
CA GLU A 91 -2.24 -24.10 21.95
C GLU A 91 -0.96 -23.31 22.29
N LYS A 92 0.06 -24.01 22.81
CA LYS A 92 1.37 -23.41 23.11
C LYS A 92 2.12 -23.00 21.85
N ARG A 93 1.96 -23.75 20.75
CA ARG A 93 2.56 -23.39 19.45
C ARG A 93 1.91 -22.12 18.91
N GLU A 94 0.59 -21.99 18.98
CA GLU A 94 -0.14 -20.79 18.57
C GLU A 94 0.25 -19.56 19.38
N GLU A 95 0.36 -19.69 20.70
CA GLU A 95 0.80 -18.61 21.58
C GLU A 95 2.20 -18.09 21.20
N LEU A 96 3.18 -19.00 21.08
CA LEU A 96 4.56 -18.65 20.73
C LEU A 96 4.66 -18.12 19.30
N ALA A 97 4.06 -18.81 18.34
CA ALA A 97 4.08 -18.41 16.93
C ALA A 97 3.41 -17.06 16.73
N GLY A 98 2.31 -16.78 17.45
CA GLY A 98 1.65 -15.48 17.43
C GLY A 98 2.55 -14.35 17.96
N SER A 99 3.35 -14.62 19.00
CA SER A 99 4.36 -13.67 19.49
C SER A 99 5.47 -13.42 18.47
N PHE A 100 5.97 -14.47 17.81
CA PHE A 100 7.02 -14.34 16.79
C PHE A 100 6.53 -13.67 15.50
N LEU A 101 5.30 -13.94 15.09
CA LEU A 101 4.67 -13.27 13.95
C LEU A 101 4.51 -11.76 14.21
N LYS A 102 4.09 -11.37 15.43
CA LYS A 102 4.03 -9.94 15.83
C LYS A 102 5.40 -9.25 15.84
N LYS A 103 6.48 -10.00 16.10
CA LYS A 103 7.86 -9.50 16.05
C LYS A 103 8.46 -9.52 14.64
N GLY A 104 7.75 -10.05 13.65
CA GLY A 104 8.24 -10.24 12.27
C GLY A 104 9.29 -11.34 12.15
N TRP A 105 9.37 -12.27 13.10
CA TRP A 105 10.30 -13.41 13.06
C TRP A 105 9.75 -14.61 12.31
N LEU A 106 8.41 -14.72 12.22
CA LEU A 106 7.72 -15.71 11.41
C LEU A 106 6.80 -14.99 10.43
N ASN A 107 6.69 -15.54 9.22
CA ASN A 107 5.63 -15.19 8.28
C ASN A 107 4.38 -16.06 8.48
N GLY A 108 3.30 -15.76 7.75
CA GLY A 108 2.02 -16.44 7.85
C GLY A 108 2.07 -17.92 7.45
N ALA A 109 2.90 -18.27 6.47
CA ALA A 109 3.09 -19.65 6.05
C ALA A 109 3.84 -20.47 7.11
N GLU A 110 4.88 -19.90 7.72
CA GLU A 110 5.62 -20.50 8.83
C GLU A 110 4.77 -20.64 10.08
N TYR A 111 3.97 -19.61 10.40
CA TYR A 111 2.97 -19.67 11.46
C TYR A 111 2.05 -20.88 11.25
N LEU A 112 1.39 -20.97 10.09
CA LEU A 112 0.49 -22.09 9.77
C LEU A 112 1.23 -23.43 9.81
N ASN A 113 2.48 -23.48 9.32
CA ASN A 113 3.28 -24.69 9.35
C ASN A 113 3.59 -25.14 10.77
N LEU A 114 3.79 -24.21 11.70
CA LEU A 114 4.07 -24.53 13.08
C LEU A 114 2.81 -24.85 13.87
N THR A 115 1.64 -24.27 13.56
CA THR A 115 0.43 -24.40 14.38
C THR A 115 -0.53 -25.47 13.89
N SER A 116 -0.59 -25.74 12.59
CA SER A 116 -1.48 -26.78 12.02
C SER A 116 -0.87 -28.19 12.06
N ASN A 117 -1.71 -29.20 11.83
CA ASN A 117 -1.28 -30.59 11.58
C ASN A 117 -1.26 -30.95 10.09
N GLU A 118 -1.56 -30.00 9.20
CA GLU A 118 -1.60 -30.23 7.76
C GLU A 118 -0.21 -30.66 7.22
N PRO A 119 -0.16 -31.56 6.21
CA PRO A 119 1.06 -32.03 5.58
C PRO A 119 1.60 -30.99 4.58
N MET A 120 1.86 -29.78 5.08
CA MET A 120 2.44 -28.66 4.34
C MET A 120 3.97 -28.68 4.44
N ARG A 121 4.64 -28.51 3.31
CA ARG A 121 6.08 -28.29 3.18
C ARG A 121 6.36 -26.88 2.71
N LEU A 122 7.27 -26.22 3.40
CA LEU A 122 7.77 -24.90 3.04
C LEU A 122 9.09 -25.05 2.30
N TRP A 123 9.17 -24.45 1.10
CA TRP A 123 10.37 -24.47 0.29
C TRP A 123 10.79 -23.06 -0.11
N GLY A 124 11.91 -22.60 0.41
CA GLY A 124 12.52 -21.35 0.05
C GLY A 124 13.02 -21.35 -1.40
N VAL A 125 12.61 -20.36 -2.19
CA VAL A 125 12.98 -20.21 -3.61
C VAL A 125 13.99 -19.10 -3.86
N GLU A 126 14.57 -18.53 -2.80
CA GLU A 126 15.59 -17.49 -2.91
C GLU A 126 16.87 -18.02 -3.58
N ASP A 127 17.48 -17.19 -4.43
CA ASP A 127 18.82 -17.48 -4.91
C ASP A 127 19.84 -16.87 -3.94
N SER A 128 20.49 -17.73 -3.16
CA SER A 128 21.43 -17.27 -2.13
C SER A 128 22.63 -16.49 -2.67
N LYS A 129 22.99 -16.67 -3.95
CA LYS A 129 24.08 -15.93 -4.60
C LYS A 129 23.57 -14.54 -4.97
N LEU A 130 22.41 -14.45 -5.64
CA LEU A 130 21.80 -13.15 -5.98
C LEU A 130 21.48 -12.33 -4.73
N TYR A 131 20.97 -12.98 -3.66
CA TYR A 131 20.75 -12.32 -2.38
C TYR A 131 22.02 -11.69 -1.80
N ARG A 132 23.13 -12.43 -1.81
CA ARG A 132 24.43 -11.93 -1.34
C ARG A 132 24.95 -10.77 -2.19
N GLU A 133 24.87 -10.89 -3.51
CA GLU A 133 25.26 -9.83 -4.43
C GLU A 133 24.43 -8.54 -4.20
N ALA A 134 23.11 -8.68 -4.01
CA ALA A 134 22.23 -7.56 -3.69
C ALA A 134 22.57 -6.92 -2.33
N LEU A 135 22.88 -7.73 -1.31
CA LEU A 135 23.26 -7.25 0.01
C LEU A 135 24.59 -6.48 -0.02
N ASP A 136 25.57 -6.97 -0.76
CA ASP A 136 26.86 -6.31 -0.89
C ASP A 136 26.75 -5.01 -1.71
N ALA A 137 25.94 -5.00 -2.77
CA ALA A 137 25.60 -3.78 -3.50
C ALA A 137 24.95 -2.74 -2.57
N TYR A 138 23.94 -3.14 -1.79
CA TYR A 138 23.30 -2.28 -0.81
C TYR A 138 24.30 -1.72 0.22
N ARG A 139 25.14 -2.57 0.82
CA ARG A 139 26.17 -2.15 1.77
C ARG A 139 27.13 -1.12 1.16
N SER A 140 27.58 -1.36 -0.07
CA SER A 140 28.51 -0.45 -0.76
C SER A 140 27.91 0.94 -1.02
N VAL A 141 26.61 1.01 -1.34
CA VAL A 141 25.88 2.26 -1.53
C VAL A 141 25.62 2.92 -0.18
N LYS A 142 25.16 2.16 0.81
CA LYS A 142 24.86 2.64 2.16
C LYS A 142 26.08 3.26 2.83
N ALA A 143 27.25 2.64 2.68
CA ALA A 143 28.51 3.18 3.21
C ALA A 143 28.90 4.54 2.59
N LYS A 144 28.51 4.77 1.33
CA LYS A 144 28.77 6.04 0.61
C LYS A 144 27.67 7.08 0.83
N GLN A 145 26.51 6.69 1.36
CA GLN A 145 25.35 7.57 1.53
C GLN A 145 25.70 8.89 2.24
N PRO A 146 26.41 8.92 3.39
CA PRO A 146 26.69 10.19 4.06
C PRO A 146 27.55 11.15 3.22
N ASN A 147 28.48 10.61 2.43
CA ASN A 147 29.34 11.42 1.56
C ASN A 147 28.54 11.97 0.36
N LEU A 148 27.66 11.14 -0.22
CA LEU A 148 26.78 11.54 -1.32
C LEU A 148 25.77 12.59 -0.86
N GLU A 149 25.18 12.44 0.32
CA GLU A 149 24.27 13.41 0.92
C GLU A 149 24.99 14.74 1.20
N ASN A 150 26.20 14.72 1.76
CA ASN A 150 26.99 15.93 1.96
C ASN A 150 27.34 16.62 0.63
N TYR A 151 27.68 15.84 -0.40
CA TYR A 151 27.94 16.38 -1.73
C TYR A 151 26.69 17.00 -2.36
N ALA A 152 25.54 16.32 -2.31
CA ALA A 152 24.26 16.84 -2.75
C ALA A 152 23.90 18.14 -2.01
N ALA A 153 24.07 18.19 -0.69
CA ALA A 153 23.83 19.40 0.11
C ALA A 153 24.78 20.56 -0.26
N LYS A 154 26.01 20.29 -0.71
CA LYS A 154 26.90 21.32 -1.26
C LYS A 154 26.39 21.85 -2.60
N LEU A 155 25.95 20.96 -3.49
CA LEU A 155 25.37 21.35 -4.78
C LEU A 155 24.09 22.16 -4.60
N GLU A 156 23.20 21.75 -3.70
CA GLU A 156 21.98 22.49 -3.39
C GLU A 156 22.28 23.90 -2.86
N ARG A 157 23.28 24.04 -1.97
CA ARG A 157 23.73 25.35 -1.49
C ARG A 157 24.28 26.21 -2.62
N ALA A 158 25.12 25.66 -3.48
CA ALA A 158 25.66 26.37 -4.64
C ALA A 158 24.53 26.83 -5.59
N LEU A 159 23.58 25.95 -5.90
CA LEU A 159 22.41 26.28 -6.70
C LEU A 159 21.57 27.38 -6.05
N LYS A 160 21.33 27.32 -4.73
CA LYS A 160 20.59 28.36 -4.01
C LYS A 160 21.26 29.72 -4.10
N THR A 161 22.60 29.77 -4.08
CA THR A 161 23.36 31.03 -4.26
C THR A 161 23.35 31.53 -5.70
N LEU A 162 23.34 30.63 -6.69
CA LEU A 162 23.39 30.99 -8.12
C LEU A 162 22.02 31.36 -8.69
N LYS A 163 20.93 30.72 -8.23
CA LYS A 163 19.56 30.95 -8.74
C LYS A 163 19.18 32.43 -8.84
N PRO A 164 19.37 33.29 -7.81
CA PRO A 164 19.02 34.70 -7.90
C PRO A 164 19.86 35.52 -8.90
N ARG A 165 21.04 35.00 -9.31
CA ARG A 165 21.92 35.65 -10.30
C ARG A 165 21.60 35.23 -11.73
N CYS A 166 21.05 34.04 -11.92
CA CYS A 166 20.78 33.47 -13.23
C CYS A 166 19.30 33.58 -13.64
N LEU A 167 18.38 33.61 -12.68
CA LEU A 167 16.95 33.68 -12.93
C LEU A 167 16.44 35.12 -12.89
N ASN A 168 15.52 35.44 -13.79
CA ASN A 168 14.77 36.69 -13.68
C ASN A 168 13.77 36.62 -12.49
N PRO A 169 13.24 37.76 -12.01
CA PRO A 169 12.36 37.79 -10.85
C PRO A 169 11.12 36.89 -10.97
N SER A 170 10.55 36.75 -12.17
CA SER A 170 9.36 35.90 -12.40
C SER A 170 9.68 34.42 -12.22
N LEU A 171 10.82 33.96 -12.73
CA LEU A 171 11.27 32.58 -12.58
C LEU A 171 11.71 32.26 -11.15
N LEU A 172 12.31 33.24 -10.46
CA LEU A 172 12.68 33.07 -9.05
C LEU A 172 11.44 32.88 -8.17
N ALA A 173 10.42 33.72 -8.33
CA ALA A 173 9.16 33.58 -7.60
C ALA A 173 8.42 32.27 -7.91
N PHE A 174 8.53 31.77 -9.15
CA PHE A 174 7.99 30.47 -9.54
C PHE A 174 8.71 29.30 -8.85
N GLU A 175 10.04 29.33 -8.84
CA GLU A 175 10.86 28.34 -8.14
C GLU A 175 10.57 28.31 -6.64
N GLU A 176 10.41 29.47 -6.00
CA GLU A 176 10.07 29.56 -4.57
C GLU A 176 8.71 28.92 -4.24
N LYS A 177 7.69 29.14 -5.09
CA LYS A 177 6.38 28.51 -4.93
C LYS A 177 6.44 26.99 -5.13
N ARG A 178 7.24 26.52 -6.09
CA ARG A 178 7.48 25.07 -6.27
C ARG A 178 8.18 24.48 -5.04
N ASP A 179 9.24 25.13 -4.56
CA ASP A 179 10.02 24.64 -3.43
C ASP A 179 9.19 24.62 -2.13
N LEU A 180 8.25 25.56 -1.94
CA LEU A 180 7.26 25.53 -0.87
C LEU A 180 6.33 24.32 -0.98
N PHE A 181 5.81 24.04 -2.17
CA PHE A 181 4.93 22.88 -2.40
C PHE A 181 5.66 21.54 -2.15
N ILE A 182 6.86 21.36 -2.69
CA ILE A 182 7.66 20.13 -2.51
C ILE A 182 7.99 19.87 -1.03
N LYS A 183 8.10 20.92 -0.23
CA LYS A 183 8.38 20.85 1.22
C LYS A 183 7.11 20.84 2.07
N ASP A 184 5.97 20.50 1.50
CA ASP A 184 4.66 20.45 2.16
C ASP A 184 4.23 21.77 2.83
N GLY A 185 4.82 22.90 2.42
CA GLY A 185 4.49 24.24 2.90
C GLY A 185 3.35 24.92 2.12
N LEU A 186 2.81 24.25 1.10
CA LEU A 186 1.69 24.72 0.30
C LEU A 186 0.79 23.51 -0.01
N SER A 187 -0.53 23.67 0.12
CA SER A 187 -1.45 22.59 -0.21
C SER A 187 -1.42 22.28 -1.71
N TYR A 188 -1.84 21.06 -2.08
CA TYR A 188 -1.99 20.70 -3.49
C TYR A 188 -2.99 21.62 -4.22
N SER A 189 -4.07 22.01 -3.54
CA SER A 189 -5.08 22.93 -4.08
C SER A 189 -4.50 24.31 -4.35
N ASP A 190 -3.78 24.90 -3.39
CA ASP A 190 -3.18 26.23 -3.54
C ASP A 190 -2.08 26.24 -4.61
N TYR A 191 -1.27 25.18 -4.68
CA TYR A 191 -0.23 25.07 -5.70
C TYR A 191 -0.84 24.88 -7.10
N SER A 192 -1.89 24.07 -7.23
CA SER A 192 -2.62 23.88 -8.48
C SER A 192 -3.22 25.18 -8.99
N GLU A 193 -3.80 25.99 -8.10
CA GLU A 193 -4.29 27.33 -8.43
C GLU A 193 -3.17 28.25 -8.92
N TYR A 194 -2.05 28.28 -8.21
CA TYR A 194 -0.88 29.05 -8.63
C TYR A 194 -0.41 28.67 -10.05
N LEU A 195 -0.38 27.37 -10.37
CA LEU A 195 -0.03 26.90 -11.71
C LEU A 195 -1.06 27.32 -12.76
N LEU A 196 -2.36 27.19 -12.45
CA LEU A 196 -3.44 27.63 -13.35
C LEU A 196 -3.32 29.12 -13.69
N GLU A 197 -3.11 29.97 -12.68
CA GLU A 197 -2.89 31.41 -12.87
C GLU A 197 -1.69 31.68 -13.81
N LYS A 198 -0.55 30.99 -13.61
CA LYS A 198 0.63 31.16 -14.47
C LYS A 198 0.42 30.65 -15.90
N THR A 199 -0.40 29.62 -16.09
CA THR A 199 -0.74 29.15 -17.44
C THR A 199 -1.65 30.12 -18.17
N GLU A 200 -2.65 30.70 -17.49
CA GLU A 200 -3.58 31.68 -18.06
C GLU A 200 -2.87 32.97 -18.47
N LEU A 201 -2.00 33.50 -17.59
CA LEU A 201 -1.19 34.69 -17.88
C LEU A 201 -0.28 34.53 -19.10
N ARG A 202 0.09 33.31 -19.47
CA ARG A 202 0.96 33.01 -20.62
C ARG A 202 0.21 32.40 -21.80
N GLY A 203 -1.11 32.24 -21.72
CA GLY A 203 -1.92 31.63 -22.78
C GLY A 203 -1.53 30.18 -23.08
N LEU A 204 -1.04 29.43 -22.09
CA LEU A 204 -0.64 28.04 -22.27
C LEU A 204 -1.85 27.12 -22.19
N SER A 205 -2.01 26.22 -23.16
CA SER A 205 -3.01 25.16 -23.07
C SER A 205 -2.66 24.17 -21.94
N ILE A 206 -3.68 23.77 -21.19
CA ILE A 206 -3.58 22.76 -20.14
C ILE A 206 -4.26 21.44 -20.53
N ASP A 207 -4.57 21.24 -21.82
CA ASP A 207 -5.36 20.10 -22.31
C ASP A 207 -4.64 18.76 -22.10
N LEU A 208 -3.31 18.78 -22.10
CA LEU A 208 -2.47 17.61 -21.82
C LEU A 208 -2.38 17.27 -20.33
N PHE A 209 -2.96 18.09 -19.44
CA PHE A 209 -2.86 17.94 -17.98
C PHE A 209 -4.24 17.67 -17.37
N PRO A 210 -4.80 16.45 -17.52
CA PRO A 210 -6.17 16.13 -17.11
C PRO A 210 -6.40 16.29 -15.60
N GLY A 211 -5.37 16.07 -14.76
CA GLY A 211 -5.45 16.30 -13.32
C GLY A 211 -5.66 17.77 -12.96
N LEU A 212 -5.00 18.69 -13.67
CA LEU A 212 -5.12 20.12 -13.45
C LEU A 212 -6.47 20.65 -13.95
N LEU A 213 -6.98 20.10 -15.07
CA LEU A 213 -8.33 20.35 -15.55
C LEU A 213 -9.40 19.86 -14.56
N ALA A 214 -9.22 18.68 -13.98
CA ALA A 214 -10.11 18.15 -12.96
C ALA A 214 -10.13 19.06 -11.73
N MET A 215 -8.96 19.55 -11.28
CA MET A 215 -8.86 20.47 -10.16
C MET A 215 -9.58 21.80 -10.44
N ARG A 216 -9.40 22.38 -11.64
CA ARG A 216 -10.16 23.59 -12.05
C ARG A 216 -11.66 23.35 -11.98
N LYS A 217 -12.14 22.21 -12.48
CA LYS A 217 -13.57 21.84 -12.44
C LYS A 217 -14.07 21.64 -11.01
N LEU A 218 -13.31 20.94 -10.17
CA LEU A 218 -13.65 20.72 -8.76
C LEU A 218 -13.81 22.03 -8.02
N LYS A 219 -12.87 22.97 -8.19
CA LYS A 219 -12.95 24.28 -7.55
C LYS A 219 -14.19 25.07 -7.97
N VAL A 220 -14.56 25.03 -9.25
CA VAL A 220 -15.78 25.69 -9.76
C VAL A 220 -17.05 25.02 -9.23
N LEU A 221 -17.04 23.71 -9.00
CA LEU A 221 -18.15 23.01 -8.38
C LEU A 221 -18.25 23.36 -6.90
N GLU A 222 -17.13 23.34 -6.19
CA GLU A 222 -17.03 23.65 -4.77
C GLU A 222 -17.48 25.10 -4.47
N SER A 223 -17.11 26.07 -5.30
CA SER A 223 -17.55 27.46 -5.15
C SER A 223 -19.07 27.66 -5.32
N LYS A 224 -19.78 26.67 -5.85
CA LYS A 224 -21.24 26.70 -6.01
C LYS A 224 -21.97 26.01 -4.86
N ILE A 225 -21.26 25.34 -3.96
CA ILE A 225 -21.85 24.67 -2.81
C ILE A 225 -22.18 25.73 -1.75
N ASP A 226 -23.43 25.76 -1.31
CA ASP A 226 -23.81 26.48 -0.10
C ASP A 226 -23.54 25.60 1.11
N PHE A 227 -22.36 25.75 1.71
CA PHE A 227 -21.95 24.97 2.87
C PHE A 227 -22.84 25.22 4.09
N ALA A 228 -23.45 26.40 4.21
CA ALA A 228 -24.36 26.68 5.32
C ALA A 228 -25.67 25.90 5.18
N ALA A 229 -26.23 25.87 3.96
CA ALA A 229 -27.40 25.05 3.67
C ALA A 229 -27.11 23.55 3.84
N ALA A 230 -25.98 23.06 3.31
CA ALA A 230 -25.58 21.66 3.46
C ALA A 230 -25.39 21.24 4.93
N GLN A 231 -24.80 22.10 5.76
CA GLN A 231 -24.63 21.84 7.19
C GLN A 231 -25.97 21.82 7.94
N ALA A 232 -26.92 22.68 7.53
CA ALA A 232 -28.27 22.69 8.10
C ALA A 232 -29.03 21.40 7.77
N GLU A 233 -28.98 20.96 6.51
CA GLU A 233 -29.56 19.69 6.05
C GLU A 233 -28.93 18.48 6.75
N GLU A 234 -27.60 18.46 6.90
CA GLU A 234 -26.89 17.40 7.64
C GLU A 234 -27.38 17.33 9.10
N THR A 235 -27.51 18.48 9.75
CA THR A 235 -27.98 18.57 11.14
C THR A 235 -29.42 18.07 11.28
N GLU A 236 -30.29 18.41 10.33
CA GLU A 236 -31.68 17.94 10.29
C GLU A 236 -31.76 16.43 10.02
N ALA A 237 -30.97 15.92 9.09
CA ALA A 237 -30.86 14.50 8.81
C ALA A 237 -30.39 13.70 10.04
N ILE A 238 -29.37 14.16 10.75
CA ILE A 238 -28.90 13.52 11.99
C ILE A 238 -30.00 13.51 13.06
N ARG A 239 -30.74 14.61 13.21
CA ARG A 239 -31.87 14.70 14.16
C ARG A 239 -33.02 13.75 13.82
N SER A 240 -33.19 13.39 12.54
CA SER A 240 -34.22 12.44 12.12
C SER A 240 -33.89 10.97 12.45
N LEU A 241 -32.64 10.67 12.81
CA LEU A 241 -32.19 9.31 13.16
C LEU A 241 -32.60 8.90 14.58
N THR A 242 -32.65 7.60 14.81
CA THR A 242 -32.93 7.06 16.16
C THR A 242 -31.76 7.31 17.10
N ALA A 243 -32.02 7.37 18.41
CA ALA A 243 -30.98 7.59 19.42
C ALA A 243 -29.86 6.53 19.37
N GLY A 244 -30.18 5.29 18.99
CA GLY A 244 -29.20 4.22 18.81
C GLY A 244 -28.29 4.41 17.58
N ASP A 245 -28.81 4.98 16.51
CA ASP A 245 -28.04 5.26 15.29
C ASP A 245 -27.20 6.54 15.42
N GLN A 246 -27.71 7.55 16.14
CA GLN A 246 -26.93 8.73 16.51
C GLN A 246 -25.71 8.37 17.36
N ALA A 247 -25.87 7.46 18.33
CA ALA A 247 -24.77 6.99 19.17
C ALA A 247 -23.67 6.28 18.36
N LYS A 248 -24.06 5.41 17.40
CA LYS A 248 -23.12 4.74 16.50
C LYS A 248 -22.39 5.70 15.57
N LEU A 249 -23.06 6.73 15.07
CA LEU A 249 -22.44 7.77 14.26
C LEU A 249 -21.38 8.56 15.05
N MET A 250 -21.70 8.93 16.30
CA MET A 250 -20.73 9.63 17.16
C MET A 250 -19.53 8.78 17.54
N GLU A 251 -19.73 7.47 17.78
CA GLU A 251 -18.65 6.51 18.00
C GLU A 251 -17.74 6.39 16.77
N SER A 252 -18.33 6.31 15.57
CA SER A 252 -17.57 6.27 14.31
C SER A 252 -16.84 7.57 13.95
N ALA A 253 -17.32 8.72 14.45
CA ALA A 253 -16.68 10.02 14.25
C ALA A 253 -15.52 10.26 15.23
N ALA A 254 -15.52 9.60 16.40
CA ALA A 254 -14.45 9.66 17.39
C ALA A 254 -13.27 8.76 17.04
N GLU A 255 -13.51 7.66 16.32
CA GLU A 255 -12.46 6.92 15.60
C GLU A 255 -12.08 7.71 14.35
N ASP A 256 -10.93 8.39 14.37
CA ASP A 256 -10.42 9.34 13.36
C ASP A 256 -10.26 8.77 11.93
N ARG A 257 -11.37 8.33 11.31
CA ARG A 257 -11.50 7.80 9.95
C ARG A 257 -12.29 8.80 9.12
N ARG A 258 -11.77 10.02 8.96
CA ARG A 258 -12.27 10.93 7.92
C ARG A 258 -11.63 10.54 6.59
N PRO A 259 -12.39 10.08 5.58
CA PRO A 259 -11.85 9.70 4.28
C PRO A 259 -11.47 10.90 3.40
N PHE A 260 -11.78 12.13 3.83
CA PHE A 260 -11.45 13.35 3.10
C PHE A 260 -10.89 14.40 4.07
N ARG A 261 -9.57 14.59 4.02
CA ARG A 261 -8.95 15.88 4.33
C ARG A 261 -8.81 16.62 3.01
N VAL A 262 -9.48 17.75 2.88
CA VAL A 262 -9.14 18.79 1.89
C VAL A 262 -7.98 19.61 2.47
#